data_AF-A0A8J9RNZ4-F1
#
_entry.id   AF-A0A8J9RNZ4-F1
#
_cell.length_a   1.000
_cell.length_b   1.000
_cell.length_c   1.000
_cell.angle_alpha   90.00
_cell.angle_beta   90.00
_cell.angle_gamma   90.00
#
_symmetry.space_group_name_H-M   'P 1'
#
loop_
_entity.id
_entity.type
_entity.pdbx_description
1 polymer ?
#
loop_
_entity_poly.entity_id
_entity_poly.type
_entity_poly.pdbx_seq_one_letter_code
_entity_poly.pdbx_strand_id
1 'polypeptide(L)'
;MAQRLTVGEDLVGPSVLLHKPVRPHKIALRRGEISAQNDAQPAGAFTAPSDPLVRKQVETAADIVSELMEDINRELFVASAVADITRDSPEVTERDAIKAAVERRIENLDEFFVAALRLFGQAAREQKNDDVADRLDAIEEEVLQQVAGRLPSELRVLDLVQQLPSSEERVNLVKRAVSGDAADVSLPQCQLSSLQTIANQVIDDMEDKEKIPDRQLLARLCLIREELSVVATDQGSSSDASDFEDAKITHQRLIPQGTAAFVKEMLGVSSKEKRQALLKKTLDEGFQDSTKVKRPRGTEAVRPGRLLTCLGGMQRELAAQGNDNNEPVLKRLEELRLATLQLLTATAYES
;
A
#
# COMPACT_ATOMS: atom_id res chain seq x y z
N MET A 1 82.27 -28.36 9.77
CA MET A 1 80.94 -28.84 9.32
C MET A 1 80.25 -27.63 8.69
N ALA A 2 80.46 -27.28 7.42
CA ALA A 2 80.05 -27.94 6.16
C ALA A 2 78.55 -28.27 6.21
N GLN A 3 77.63 -27.73 5.38
CA GLN A 3 77.56 -27.52 3.91
C GLN A 3 76.75 -26.22 3.63
N ARG A 4 76.97 -25.31 2.66
CA ARG A 4 77.26 -25.30 1.20
C ARG A 4 76.16 -25.89 0.29
N LEU A 5 75.48 -24.99 -0.45
CA LEU A 5 75.22 -24.93 -1.92
C LEU A 5 74.20 -23.76 -2.15
N THR A 6 74.51 -22.56 -2.70
CA THR A 6 74.85 -22.15 -4.10
C THR A 6 73.73 -22.53 -5.08
N VAL A 7 73.19 -21.77 -6.06
CA VAL A 7 73.48 -20.57 -6.90
C VAL A 7 72.09 -20.10 -7.40
N GLY A 8 71.75 -18.82 -7.62
CA GLY A 8 72.19 -18.06 -8.78
C GLY A 8 71.39 -16.78 -9.04
N GLU A 9 72.10 -15.85 -9.65
CA GLU A 9 71.72 -14.53 -10.14
C GLU A 9 70.63 -14.61 -11.24
N ASP A 10 69.73 -13.62 -11.32
CA ASP A 10 69.78 -12.63 -12.41
C ASP A 10 68.62 -11.63 -12.38
N LEU A 11 69.00 -10.40 -12.70
CA LEU A 11 68.19 -9.20 -12.90
C LEU A 11 67.28 -9.31 -14.13
N VAL A 12 65.96 -9.03 -14.03
CA VAL A 12 65.18 -8.39 -15.12
C VAL A 12 64.00 -7.59 -14.52
N GLY A 13 63.78 -6.40 -15.08
CA GLY A 13 62.89 -5.32 -14.60
C GLY A 13 61.37 -5.58 -14.58
N PRO A 14 60.60 -4.55 -14.19
CA PRO A 14 59.16 -4.65 -14.01
C PRO A 14 58.44 -4.66 -15.36
N SER A 15 57.75 -5.77 -15.65
CA SER A 15 56.85 -5.87 -16.81
C SER A 15 55.55 -5.12 -16.53
N VAL A 16 55.42 -3.99 -17.21
CA VAL A 16 54.19 -3.23 -17.43
C VAL A 16 53.21 -4.12 -18.22
N LEU A 17 52.19 -4.65 -17.55
CA LEU A 17 51.04 -5.26 -18.23
C LEU A 17 49.98 -4.18 -18.45
N LEU A 18 49.98 -3.63 -19.67
CA LEU A 18 48.91 -2.87 -20.28
C LEU A 18 47.58 -3.64 -20.21
N HIS A 19 46.71 -3.27 -19.27
CA HIS A 19 45.29 -3.59 -19.38
C HIS A 19 44.67 -2.70 -20.45
N LYS A 20 44.16 -3.34 -21.51
CA LYS A 20 43.41 -2.69 -22.59
C LYS A 20 42.09 -2.16 -22.04
N PRO A 21 41.70 -0.91 -22.31
CA PRO A 21 40.36 -0.43 -21.95
C PRO A 21 39.31 -1.16 -22.78
N VAL A 22 38.34 -1.77 -22.09
CA VAL A 22 37.11 -2.31 -22.67
C VAL A 22 36.32 -1.13 -23.24
N ARG A 23 36.03 -1.17 -24.55
CA ARG A 23 35.28 -0.12 -25.22
C ARG A 23 33.81 -0.16 -24.75
N PRO A 24 33.15 0.99 -24.55
CA PRO A 24 31.73 1.02 -24.24
C PRO A 24 30.94 0.49 -25.45
N HIS A 25 30.20 -0.59 -25.25
CA HIS A 25 29.19 -1.03 -26.20
C HIS A 25 28.08 0.01 -26.23
N LYS A 26 27.99 0.76 -27.35
CA LYS A 26 26.80 1.53 -27.69
C LYS A 26 25.63 0.55 -27.82
N ILE A 27 24.74 0.51 -26.83
CA ILE A 27 23.42 -0.10 -26.96
C ILE A 27 22.63 0.83 -27.88
N ALA A 28 22.63 0.53 -29.17
CA ALA A 28 21.73 1.15 -30.12
C ALA A 28 20.37 0.47 -29.97
N LEU A 29 19.44 1.10 -29.25
CA LEU A 29 18.01 0.83 -29.39
C LEU A 29 17.64 1.17 -30.84
N ARG A 30 17.64 0.15 -31.71
CA ARG A 30 17.25 0.29 -33.11
C ARG A 30 15.79 0.74 -33.16
N ARG A 31 15.57 1.98 -33.61
CA ARG A 31 14.32 2.43 -34.24
C ARG A 31 14.02 1.48 -35.41
N GLY A 32 13.09 0.54 -35.19
CA GLY A 32 12.61 -0.36 -36.22
C GLY A 32 11.41 0.24 -36.94
N GLU A 33 11.61 0.59 -38.20
CA GLU A 33 10.54 0.81 -39.18
C GLU A 33 9.77 -0.49 -39.38
N ILE A 34 8.47 -0.50 -39.10
CA ILE A 34 7.59 -1.66 -39.32
C ILE A 34 7.11 -1.62 -40.76
N SER A 35 7.80 -2.34 -41.64
CA SER A 35 7.27 -2.74 -42.95
C SER A 35 6.45 -4.01 -42.77
N ALA A 36 5.19 -3.96 -43.24
CA ALA A 36 4.25 -5.06 -43.19
C ALA A 36 4.73 -6.26 -44.01
N GLN A 37 4.78 -7.44 -43.37
CA GLN A 37 4.57 -8.72 -44.04
C GLN A 37 4.13 -9.77 -43.01
N ASN A 38 2.96 -10.35 -43.28
CA ASN A 38 2.38 -11.50 -42.58
C ASN A 38 3.36 -12.66 -42.54
N ASP A 39 3.52 -13.28 -41.37
CA ASP A 39 3.35 -14.73 -41.16
C ASP A 39 3.47 -15.10 -39.67
N ALA A 40 2.47 -15.84 -39.18
CA ALA A 40 2.37 -16.59 -37.92
C ALA A 40 3.03 -16.00 -36.63
N GLN A 41 2.21 -15.34 -35.80
CA GLN A 41 2.56 -14.95 -34.42
C GLN A 41 2.64 -16.17 -33.47
N PRO A 42 3.70 -16.30 -32.65
CA PRO A 42 3.67 -17.17 -31.48
C PRO A 42 2.79 -16.57 -30.38
N ALA A 43 2.03 -17.43 -29.70
CA ALA A 43 1.18 -17.07 -28.57
C ALA A 43 2.03 -16.50 -27.42
N GLY A 44 1.89 -15.20 -27.16
CA GLY A 44 2.64 -14.47 -26.13
C GLY A 44 3.18 -13.10 -26.57
N ALA A 45 3.02 -12.70 -27.83
CA ALA A 45 3.46 -11.38 -28.28
C ALA A 45 2.65 -10.26 -27.60
N PHE A 46 3.36 -9.38 -26.88
CA PHE A 46 2.91 -8.10 -26.35
C PHE A 46 2.01 -7.40 -27.39
N THR A 47 0.70 -7.39 -27.12
CA THR A 47 -0.22 -6.60 -27.95
C THR A 47 -0.07 -5.16 -27.50
N ALA A 48 0.54 -4.34 -28.36
CA ALA A 48 0.66 -2.91 -28.11
C ALA A 48 -0.74 -2.34 -27.77
N PRO A 49 -0.89 -1.58 -26.67
CA PRO A 49 -2.19 -1.10 -26.24
C PRO A 49 -2.88 -0.37 -27.39
N SER A 50 -4.14 -0.69 -27.67
CA SER A 50 -4.88 -0.13 -28.81
C SER A 50 -5.29 1.32 -28.59
N ASP A 51 -5.31 1.78 -27.33
CA ASP A 51 -5.67 3.13 -26.94
C ASP A 51 -4.48 4.11 -27.09
N PRO A 52 -4.62 5.21 -27.86
CA PRO A 52 -3.56 6.20 -28.04
C PRO A 52 -3.12 6.90 -26.75
N LEU A 53 -3.98 7.02 -25.74
CA LEU A 53 -3.62 7.63 -24.45
C LEU A 53 -2.69 6.71 -23.66
N VAL A 54 -3.02 5.42 -23.61
CA VAL A 54 -2.20 4.39 -22.95
C VAL A 54 -0.84 4.26 -23.63
N ARG A 55 -0.77 4.34 -24.96
CA ARG A 55 0.51 4.35 -25.69
C ARG A 55 1.40 5.51 -25.26
N LYS A 56 0.86 6.72 -25.23
CA LYS A 56 1.63 7.91 -24.84
C LYS A 56 2.14 7.82 -23.39
N GLN A 57 1.34 7.25 -22.49
CA GLN A 57 1.75 7.03 -21.09
C GLN A 57 2.88 6.00 -21.00
N VAL A 58 2.77 4.88 -21.74
CA VAL A 58 3.83 3.86 -21.80
C VAL A 58 5.12 4.42 -22.43
N GLU A 59 5.02 5.24 -23.47
CA GLU A 59 6.16 5.93 -24.08
C GLU A 59 6.84 6.88 -23.08
N THR A 60 6.05 7.70 -22.38
CA THR A 60 6.58 8.60 -21.33
C THR A 60 7.30 7.81 -20.23
N ALA A 61 6.70 6.71 -19.77
CA ALA A 61 7.33 5.85 -18.76
C ALA A 61 8.61 5.19 -19.29
N ALA A 62 8.64 4.75 -20.55
CA ALA A 62 9.84 4.18 -21.18
C ALA A 62 10.99 5.19 -21.25
N ASP A 63 10.69 6.45 -21.59
CA ASP A 63 11.66 7.53 -21.62
C ASP A 63 12.23 7.78 -20.21
N ILE A 64 11.36 7.87 -19.19
CA ILE A 64 11.79 8.04 -17.79
C ILE A 64 12.65 6.86 -17.31
N VAL A 65 12.28 5.62 -17.61
CA VAL A 65 13.07 4.42 -17.25
C VAL A 65 14.43 4.43 -17.93
N SER A 66 14.48 4.81 -19.21
CA SER A 66 15.73 4.90 -19.97
C SER A 66 16.66 5.93 -19.36
N GLU A 67 16.13 7.12 -19.03
CA GLU A 67 16.89 8.17 -18.38
C GLU A 67 17.36 7.78 -16.96
N LEU A 68 16.52 7.11 -16.16
CA LEU A 68 16.92 6.58 -14.85
C LEU A 68 18.09 5.60 -14.97
N MET A 69 18.00 4.65 -15.90
CA MET A 69 19.07 3.68 -16.15
C MET A 69 20.36 4.36 -16.62
N GLU A 70 20.28 5.39 -17.45
CA GLU A 70 21.44 6.19 -17.87
C GLU A 70 22.08 6.93 -16.68
N ASP A 71 21.26 7.54 -15.82
CA ASP A 71 21.72 8.24 -14.62
C ASP A 71 22.43 7.29 -13.65
N ILE A 72 21.84 6.12 -13.37
CA ILE A 72 22.43 5.08 -12.51
C ILE A 72 23.77 4.60 -13.08
N ASN A 73 23.81 4.24 -14.38
CA ASN A 73 25.03 3.77 -15.02
C ASN A 73 26.11 4.85 -15.03
N ARG A 74 25.73 6.12 -15.19
CA ARG A 74 26.66 7.25 -15.15
C ARG A 74 27.27 7.42 -13.77
N GLU A 75 26.47 7.35 -12.70
CA GLU A 75 26.98 7.45 -11.33
C GLU A 75 27.93 6.31 -10.98
N LEU A 76 27.54 5.08 -11.30
CA LEU A 76 28.40 3.91 -11.09
C LEU A 76 29.71 4.00 -11.88
N PHE A 77 29.65 4.47 -13.13
CA PHE A 77 30.85 4.67 -13.95
C PHE A 77 31.78 5.74 -13.35
N VAL A 78 31.23 6.87 -12.90
CA VAL A 78 32.03 7.94 -12.28
C VAL A 78 32.65 7.45 -10.98
N ALA A 79 31.88 6.76 -10.12
CA ALA A 79 32.38 6.20 -8.87
C ALA A 79 33.51 5.18 -9.11
N SER A 80 33.36 4.30 -10.10
CA SER A 80 34.41 3.36 -10.50
C SER A 80 35.65 4.07 -11.05
N ALA A 81 35.48 5.10 -11.90
CA ALA A 81 36.61 5.83 -12.45
C ALA A 81 37.39 6.62 -11.39
N VAL A 82 36.69 7.17 -10.39
CA VAL A 82 37.31 7.84 -9.25
C VAL A 82 38.09 6.81 -8.41
N ALA A 83 37.48 5.67 -8.10
CA ALA A 83 38.13 4.57 -7.39
C ALA A 83 39.40 4.08 -8.10
N ASP A 84 39.38 3.97 -9.43
CA ASP A 84 40.56 3.60 -10.23
C ASP A 84 41.69 4.65 -10.13
N ILE A 85 41.34 5.94 -10.05
CA ILE A 85 42.31 7.04 -9.92
C ILE A 85 42.89 7.12 -8.50
N THR A 86 42.04 6.99 -7.48
CA THR A 86 42.44 7.10 -6.06
C THR A 86 43.03 5.80 -5.50
N ARG A 87 42.80 4.67 -6.20
CA ARG A 87 43.10 3.30 -5.75
C ARG A 87 42.34 2.88 -4.48
N ASP A 88 41.19 3.49 -4.26
CA ASP A 88 40.28 3.15 -3.17
C ASP A 88 39.10 2.31 -3.68
N SER A 89 38.25 1.82 -2.78
CA SER A 89 36.98 1.20 -3.16
C SER A 89 35.98 2.26 -3.64
N PRO A 90 35.08 1.94 -4.60
CA PRO A 90 34.02 2.86 -5.00
C PRO A 90 33.15 3.21 -3.79
N GLU A 91 33.01 4.51 -3.52
CA GLU A 91 32.23 5.03 -2.38
C GLU A 91 30.71 4.91 -2.58
N VAL A 92 30.26 4.75 -3.84
CA VAL A 92 28.85 4.71 -4.21
C VAL A 92 28.46 3.27 -4.56
N THR A 93 27.48 2.72 -3.85
CA THR A 93 26.89 1.41 -4.19
C THR A 93 25.81 1.56 -5.26
N GLU A 94 25.43 0.44 -5.89
CA GLU A 94 24.31 0.43 -6.85
C GLU A 94 22.99 0.89 -6.22
N ARG A 95 22.75 0.57 -4.95
CA ARG A 95 21.59 1.08 -4.20
C ARG A 95 21.65 2.59 -4.00
N ASP A 96 22.82 3.16 -3.69
CA ASP A 96 22.96 4.60 -3.52
C ASP A 96 22.71 5.34 -4.85
N ALA A 97 23.20 4.78 -5.96
CA ALA A 97 22.97 5.32 -7.29
C ALA A 97 21.49 5.27 -7.69
N ILE A 98 20.81 4.15 -7.41
CA ILE A 98 19.37 4.01 -7.65
C ILE A 98 18.59 5.04 -6.81
N LYS A 99 18.89 5.13 -5.52
CA LYS A 99 18.27 6.11 -4.62
C LYS A 99 18.42 7.54 -5.11
N ALA A 100 19.64 7.95 -5.48
CA ALA A 100 19.92 9.29 -5.99
C ALA A 100 19.22 9.56 -7.33
N ALA A 101 19.16 8.59 -8.24
CA ALA A 101 18.48 8.72 -9.51
C ALA A 101 16.96 8.87 -9.34
N VAL A 102 16.35 8.07 -8.46
CA VAL A 102 14.92 8.16 -8.14
C VAL A 102 14.61 9.50 -7.45
N GLU A 103 15.41 9.94 -6.49
CA GLU A 103 15.16 11.17 -5.72
C GLU A 103 15.11 12.42 -6.62
N ARG A 104 15.90 12.46 -7.69
CA ARG A 104 15.88 13.57 -8.66
C ARG A 104 14.63 13.61 -9.53
N ARG A 105 13.92 12.49 -9.67
CA ARG A 105 12.88 12.29 -10.69
C ARG A 105 11.52 11.94 -10.12
N ILE A 106 11.45 11.64 -8.83
CA ILE A 106 10.24 11.30 -8.07
C ILE A 106 9.07 12.29 -8.27
N GLU A 107 9.34 13.58 -8.51
CA GLU A 107 8.29 14.59 -8.79
C GLU A 107 7.70 14.48 -10.21
N ASN A 108 8.44 13.86 -11.13
CA ASN A 108 8.04 13.66 -12.52
C ASN A 108 7.44 12.28 -12.78
N LEU A 109 7.34 11.42 -11.76
CA LEU A 109 6.73 10.10 -11.88
C LEU A 109 5.20 10.25 -11.90
N ASP A 110 4.56 9.68 -12.91
CA ASP A 110 3.11 9.65 -13.02
C ASP A 110 2.50 8.43 -12.30
N GLU A 111 1.17 8.42 -12.17
CA GLU A 111 0.42 7.34 -11.51
C GLU A 111 0.55 5.97 -12.21
N PHE A 112 1.00 5.96 -13.47
CA PHE A 112 1.16 4.76 -14.29
C PHE A 112 2.60 4.22 -14.30
N PHE A 113 3.57 5.02 -13.83
CA PHE A 113 4.98 4.71 -13.91
C PHE A 113 5.33 3.36 -13.27
N VAL A 114 4.86 3.11 -12.05
CA VAL A 114 5.13 1.84 -11.33
C VAL A 114 4.51 0.65 -12.08
N ALA A 115 3.33 0.83 -12.67
CA ALA A 115 2.71 -0.23 -13.48
C ALA A 115 3.51 -0.51 -14.76
N ALA A 116 4.00 0.53 -15.43
CA ALA A 116 4.88 0.39 -16.59
C ALA A 116 6.22 -0.26 -16.21
N LEU A 117 6.79 0.09 -15.07
CA LEU A 117 8.04 -0.48 -14.56
C LEU A 117 7.92 -1.99 -14.34
N ARG A 118 6.82 -2.45 -13.72
CA ARG A 118 6.48 -3.87 -13.57
C ARG A 118 6.38 -4.59 -14.90
N LEU A 119 5.75 -3.96 -15.90
CA LEU A 119 5.62 -4.51 -17.25
C LEU A 119 6.99 -4.64 -17.93
N PHE A 120 7.86 -3.64 -17.79
CA PHE A 120 9.23 -3.71 -18.32
C PHE A 120 10.06 -4.79 -17.61
N GLY A 121 9.92 -4.93 -16.28
CA GLY A 121 10.55 -6.00 -15.52
C GLY A 121 10.09 -7.38 -15.97
N GLN A 122 8.79 -7.56 -16.21
CA GLN A 122 8.27 -8.80 -16.77
C GLN A 122 8.82 -9.08 -18.18
N ALA A 123 8.82 -8.09 -19.06
CA ALA A 123 9.34 -8.23 -20.43
C ALA A 123 10.84 -8.55 -20.44
N ALA A 124 11.62 -8.01 -19.51
CA ALA A 124 13.04 -8.33 -19.35
C ALA A 124 13.25 -9.80 -18.94
N ARG A 125 12.45 -10.32 -18.00
CA ARG A 125 12.47 -11.75 -17.60
C ARG A 125 12.09 -12.68 -18.76
N GLU A 126 11.07 -12.32 -19.54
CA GLU A 126 10.66 -13.08 -20.72
C GLU A 126 11.78 -13.15 -21.79
N GLN A 127 12.59 -12.10 -21.87
CA GLN A 127 13.77 -12.02 -22.74
C GLN A 127 15.04 -12.62 -22.12
N LYS A 128 14.96 -13.20 -20.91
CA LYS A 128 16.09 -13.75 -20.13
C LYS A 128 17.19 -12.72 -19.85
N ASN A 129 16.80 -11.48 -19.62
CA ASN A 129 17.69 -10.41 -19.21
C ASN A 129 17.49 -10.14 -17.71
N ASP A 130 17.97 -11.08 -16.90
CA ASP A 130 17.75 -11.09 -15.44
C ASP A 130 18.40 -9.87 -14.77
N ASP A 131 19.59 -9.45 -15.22
CA ASP A 131 20.29 -8.26 -14.70
C ASP A 131 19.44 -6.97 -14.82
N VAL A 132 18.74 -6.81 -15.95
CA VAL A 132 17.86 -5.65 -16.16
C VAL A 132 16.58 -5.79 -15.35
N ALA A 133 16.03 -7.01 -15.23
CA ALA A 133 14.84 -7.26 -14.41
C ALA A 133 15.11 -6.94 -12.93
N ASP A 134 16.23 -7.41 -12.38
CA ASP A 134 16.62 -7.18 -10.99
C ASP A 134 16.82 -5.69 -10.69
N ARG A 135 17.43 -4.94 -11.63
CA ARG A 135 17.55 -3.48 -11.50
C ARG A 135 16.22 -2.76 -11.56
N LEU A 136 15.30 -3.18 -12.43
CA LEU A 136 13.96 -2.60 -12.51
C LEU A 136 13.17 -2.87 -11.23
N ASP A 137 13.31 -4.06 -10.63
CA ASP A 137 12.72 -4.39 -9.33
C ASP A 137 13.30 -3.51 -8.21
N ALA A 138 14.62 -3.29 -8.21
CA ALA A 138 15.26 -2.41 -7.23
C ALA A 138 14.83 -0.94 -7.38
N ILE A 139 14.65 -0.46 -8.62
CA ILE A 139 14.08 0.87 -8.89
C ILE A 139 12.62 0.92 -8.41
N GLU A 140 11.84 -0.13 -8.61
CA GLU A 140 10.45 -0.20 -8.14
C GLU A 140 10.39 -0.07 -6.61
N GLU A 141 11.18 -0.88 -5.91
CA GLU A 141 11.27 -0.87 -4.45
C GLU A 141 11.64 0.52 -3.93
N GLU A 142 12.66 1.15 -4.52
CA GLU A 142 13.11 2.48 -4.11
C GLU A 142 12.06 3.57 -4.40
N VAL A 143 11.38 3.53 -5.56
CA VAL A 143 10.29 4.46 -5.88
C VAL A 143 9.18 4.36 -4.85
N LEU A 144 8.75 3.13 -4.53
CA LEU A 144 7.71 2.90 -3.53
C LEU A 144 8.17 3.38 -2.15
N GLN A 145 9.42 3.16 -1.77
CA GLN A 145 9.98 3.61 -0.50
C GLN A 145 10.03 5.13 -0.40
N GLN A 146 10.44 5.83 -1.46
CA GLN A 146 10.49 7.30 -1.48
C GLN A 146 9.10 7.92 -1.48
N VAL A 147 8.15 7.33 -2.21
CA VAL A 147 6.74 7.76 -2.15
C VAL A 147 6.18 7.55 -0.73
N ALA A 148 6.39 6.37 -0.13
CA ALA A 148 5.95 6.08 1.23
C ALA A 148 6.59 7.03 2.27
N GLY A 149 7.86 7.38 2.08
CA GLY A 149 8.57 8.34 2.94
C GLY A 149 7.97 9.75 2.92
N ARG A 150 7.34 10.14 1.81
CA ARG A 150 6.68 11.45 1.61
C ARG A 150 5.24 11.50 2.08
N LEU A 151 4.64 10.37 2.45
CA LEU A 151 3.29 10.34 2.99
C LEU A 151 3.21 11.11 4.33
N PRO A 152 2.08 11.76 4.63
CA PRO A 152 1.78 12.28 5.96
C PRO A 152 2.03 11.25 7.06
N SER A 153 2.44 11.69 8.24
CA SER A 153 2.82 10.78 9.33
C SER A 153 1.69 9.87 9.74
N GLU A 154 0.45 10.33 9.71
CA GLU A 154 -0.76 9.54 9.97
C GLU A 154 -0.92 8.38 8.98
N LEU A 155 -0.72 8.63 7.68
CA LEU A 155 -0.82 7.58 6.65
C LEU A 155 0.31 6.57 6.79
N ARG A 156 1.51 7.02 7.15
CA ARG A 156 2.65 6.12 7.42
C ARG A 156 2.41 5.25 8.64
N VAL A 157 1.87 5.83 9.72
CA VAL A 157 1.47 5.05 10.92
C VAL A 157 0.37 4.06 10.55
N LEU A 158 -0.63 4.47 9.76
CA LEU A 158 -1.70 3.58 9.32
C LEU A 158 -1.17 2.40 8.50
N ASP A 159 -0.24 2.62 7.59
CA ASP A 159 0.43 1.57 6.80
C ASP A 159 1.19 0.58 7.70
N LEU A 160 1.98 1.09 8.66
CA LEU A 160 2.70 0.24 9.62
C LEU A 160 1.74 -0.60 10.47
N VAL A 161 0.65 0.00 10.97
CA VAL A 161 -0.36 -0.69 11.79
C VAL A 161 -1.07 -1.78 10.98
N GLN A 162 -1.36 -1.52 9.70
CA GLN A 162 -2.02 -2.48 8.81
C GLN A 162 -1.20 -3.76 8.57
N GLN A 163 0.13 -3.65 8.61
CA GLN A 163 1.02 -4.79 8.40
C GLN A 163 1.07 -5.74 9.61
N LEU A 164 0.61 -5.29 10.79
CA LEU A 164 0.62 -6.08 12.02
C LEU A 164 -0.62 -6.97 12.15
N PRO A 165 -0.47 -8.29 12.36
CA PRO A 165 -1.60 -9.21 12.49
C PRO A 165 -2.28 -9.14 13.86
N SER A 166 -1.54 -8.81 14.92
CA SER A 166 -2.05 -8.79 16.29
C SER A 166 -2.67 -7.45 16.67
N SER A 167 -3.87 -7.50 17.26
CA SER A 167 -4.56 -6.32 17.80
C SER A 167 -3.76 -5.62 18.90
N GLU A 168 -3.10 -6.40 19.76
CA GLU A 168 -2.28 -5.86 20.84
C GLU A 168 -1.07 -5.10 20.31
N GLU A 169 -0.39 -5.66 19.30
CA GLU A 169 0.77 -5.01 18.65
C GLU A 169 0.33 -3.71 17.95
N ARG A 170 -0.80 -3.73 17.25
CA ARG A 170 -1.39 -2.54 16.61
C ARG A 170 -1.69 -1.43 17.61
N VAL A 171 -2.39 -1.75 18.70
CA VAL A 171 -2.72 -0.79 19.76
C VAL A 171 -1.46 -0.23 20.41
N ASN A 172 -0.47 -1.06 20.70
CA ASN A 172 0.80 -0.63 21.28
C ASN A 172 1.59 0.30 20.34
N LEU A 173 1.63 0.00 19.04
CA LEU A 173 2.27 0.87 18.05
C LEU A 173 1.56 2.22 17.96
N VAL A 174 0.23 2.24 17.89
CA VAL A 174 -0.55 3.49 17.90
C VAL A 174 -0.27 4.30 19.16
N LYS A 175 -0.27 3.67 20.34
CA LYS A 175 0.02 4.35 21.61
C LYS A 175 1.41 4.99 21.57
N ARG A 176 2.43 4.31 21.06
CA ARG A 176 3.80 4.84 20.90
C ARG A 176 3.88 6.00 19.89
N ALA A 177 3.19 5.89 18.76
CA ALA A 177 3.16 6.93 17.73
C ALA A 177 2.48 8.22 18.22
N VAL A 178 1.41 8.08 19.02
CA VAL A 178 0.67 9.21 19.60
C VAL A 178 1.42 9.83 20.79
N SER A 179 2.07 9.01 21.64
CA SER A 179 2.85 9.51 22.78
C SER A 179 4.18 10.15 22.37
N GLY A 180 4.60 9.98 21.11
CA GLY A 180 5.88 10.49 20.61
C GLY A 180 7.07 9.84 21.29
N ASP A 181 7.01 8.52 21.51
CA ASP A 181 8.08 7.78 22.20
C ASP A 181 9.43 7.98 21.48
N ALA A 182 10.38 8.62 22.17
CA ALA A 182 11.65 9.07 21.61
C ALA A 182 12.67 7.92 21.39
N ALA A 183 12.34 6.70 21.81
CA ALA A 183 13.21 5.55 21.66
C ALA A 183 13.31 5.02 20.22
N ASP A 184 12.35 5.36 19.35
CA ASP A 184 12.26 4.83 18.00
C ASP A 184 12.17 5.97 16.98
N VAL A 185 13.35 6.44 16.57
CA VAL A 185 13.53 7.53 15.58
C VAL A 185 12.84 7.23 14.25
N SER A 186 12.50 5.96 13.99
CA SER A 186 11.84 5.52 12.76
C SER A 186 10.31 5.65 12.78
N LEU A 187 9.68 5.80 13.96
CA LEU A 187 8.23 5.86 14.09
C LEU A 187 7.72 7.29 13.88
N PRO A 188 6.88 7.55 12.86
CA PRO A 188 6.31 8.87 12.65
C PRO A 188 5.38 9.25 13.81
N GLN A 189 5.55 10.46 14.35
CA GLN A 189 4.65 10.99 15.37
C GLN A 189 3.38 11.55 14.71
N CYS A 190 2.22 11.28 15.32
CA CYS A 190 0.95 11.77 14.80
C CYS A 190 -0.06 12.06 15.92
N GLN A 191 -1.06 12.88 15.61
CA GLN A 191 -2.17 13.14 16.52
C GLN A 191 -3.24 12.05 16.35
N LEU A 192 -3.80 11.55 17.46
CA LEU A 192 -4.80 10.48 17.43
C LEU A 192 -6.06 10.87 16.63
N SER A 193 -6.53 12.12 16.77
CA SER A 193 -7.69 12.64 16.03
C SER A 193 -7.44 12.72 14.51
N SER A 194 -6.25 13.16 14.10
CA SER A 194 -5.84 13.18 12.69
C SER A 194 -5.74 11.77 12.11
N LEU A 195 -5.18 10.82 12.88
CA LEU A 195 -5.08 9.42 12.48
C LEU A 195 -6.47 8.78 12.32
N GLN A 196 -7.40 9.05 13.25
CA GLN A 196 -8.80 8.61 13.13
C GLN A 196 -9.49 9.19 11.90
N THR A 197 -9.28 10.49 11.63
CA THR A 197 -9.86 11.17 10.46
C THR A 197 -9.36 10.55 9.16
N ILE A 198 -8.05 10.29 9.05
CA ILE A 198 -7.45 9.67 7.87
C ILE A 198 -7.90 8.22 7.71
N ALA A 199 -7.95 7.44 8.80
CA ALA A 199 -8.47 6.08 8.73
C ALA A 199 -9.93 6.04 8.24
N ASN A 200 -10.77 6.98 8.70
CA ASN A 200 -12.14 7.11 8.21
C ASN A 200 -12.19 7.48 6.73
N GLN A 201 -11.42 8.48 6.31
CA GLN A 201 -11.38 8.92 4.91
C GLN A 201 -10.98 7.77 3.98
N VAL A 202 -9.95 6.99 4.32
CA VAL A 202 -9.51 5.86 3.49
C VAL A 202 -10.60 4.79 3.41
N ILE A 203 -11.29 4.49 4.51
CA ILE A 203 -12.42 3.55 4.51
C ILE A 203 -13.55 4.08 3.60
N ASP A 204 -13.93 5.34 3.74
CA ASP A 204 -14.99 5.96 2.94
C ASP A 204 -14.62 5.94 1.45
N ASP A 205 -13.39 6.32 1.09
CA ASP A 205 -12.89 6.28 -0.30
C ASP A 205 -12.90 4.86 -0.90
N MET A 206 -12.70 3.82 -0.08
CA MET A 206 -12.81 2.42 -0.51
C MET A 206 -14.26 1.97 -0.67
N GLU A 207 -15.15 2.44 0.21
CA GLU A 207 -16.56 2.04 0.27
C GLU A 207 -17.44 2.76 -0.77
N ASP A 208 -17.04 3.97 -1.17
CA ASP A 208 -17.67 4.79 -2.21
C ASP A 208 -17.52 4.20 -3.62
N LYS A 209 -16.53 3.33 -3.83
CA LYS A 209 -16.35 2.62 -5.09
C LYS A 209 -17.47 1.58 -5.29
N GLU A 210 -17.94 1.44 -6.54
CA GLU A 210 -18.96 0.43 -6.90
C GLU A 210 -18.49 -0.98 -6.50
N LYS A 211 -17.23 -1.29 -6.80
CA LYS A 211 -16.54 -2.50 -6.38
C LYS A 211 -15.41 -2.14 -5.42
N ILE A 212 -15.41 -2.78 -4.25
CA ILE A 212 -14.33 -2.64 -3.26
C ILE A 212 -13.04 -3.18 -3.89
N PRO A 213 -11.95 -2.39 -3.95
CA PRO A 213 -10.71 -2.78 -4.62
C PRO A 213 -10.02 -3.95 -3.91
N ASP A 214 -9.91 -3.87 -2.59
CA ASP A 214 -9.32 -4.91 -1.74
C ASP A 214 -10.17 -5.08 -0.47
N ARG A 215 -10.77 -6.26 -0.33
CA ARG A 215 -11.67 -6.59 0.79
C ARG A 215 -10.91 -6.94 2.06
N GLN A 216 -9.70 -7.50 1.93
CA GLN A 216 -8.86 -7.83 3.09
C GLN A 216 -8.31 -6.55 3.71
N LEU A 217 -7.84 -5.62 2.87
CA LEU A 217 -7.40 -4.29 3.29
C LEU A 217 -8.53 -3.54 4.00
N LEU A 218 -9.72 -3.49 3.39
CA LEU A 218 -10.87 -2.82 4.00
C LEU A 218 -11.21 -3.42 5.37
N ALA A 219 -11.16 -4.74 5.50
CA ALA A 219 -11.42 -5.42 6.76
C ALA A 219 -10.38 -5.05 7.83
N ARG A 220 -9.09 -5.02 7.48
CA ARG A 220 -8.02 -4.57 8.39
C ARG A 220 -8.22 -3.12 8.83
N LEU A 221 -8.51 -2.22 7.90
CA LEU A 221 -8.75 -0.81 8.21
C LEU A 221 -9.96 -0.61 9.13
N CYS A 222 -11.04 -1.36 8.89
CA CYS A 222 -12.21 -1.34 9.78
C CYS A 222 -11.86 -1.80 11.20
N LEU A 223 -11.05 -2.84 11.36
CA LEU A 223 -10.58 -3.30 12.68
C LEU A 223 -9.70 -2.25 13.35
N ILE A 224 -8.75 -1.66 12.61
CA ILE A 224 -7.86 -0.61 13.10
C ILE A 224 -8.66 0.58 13.62
N ARG A 225 -9.66 1.06 12.87
CA ARG A 225 -10.52 2.16 13.31
C ARG A 225 -11.20 1.89 14.67
N GLU A 226 -11.62 0.66 14.90
CA GLU A 226 -12.24 0.26 16.17
C GLU A 226 -11.21 0.24 17.30
N GLU A 227 -9.99 -0.21 17.02
CA GLU A 227 -8.87 -0.15 17.95
C GLU A 227 -8.47 1.29 18.29
N LEU A 228 -8.44 2.19 17.30
CA LEU A 228 -8.22 3.63 17.51
C LEU A 228 -9.29 4.23 18.42
N SER A 229 -10.54 3.74 18.34
CA SER A 229 -11.62 4.17 19.21
C SER A 229 -11.39 3.71 20.65
N VAL A 230 -10.88 2.49 20.86
CA VAL A 230 -10.46 1.98 22.18
C VAL A 230 -9.31 2.80 22.75
N VAL A 231 -8.29 3.14 21.94
CA VAL A 231 -7.17 3.98 22.37
C VAL A 231 -7.64 5.38 22.79
N ALA A 232 -8.60 5.96 22.06
CA ALA A 232 -9.16 7.27 22.41
C ALA A 232 -9.90 7.23 23.77
N THR A 233 -10.67 6.17 24.03
CA THR A 233 -11.33 5.99 25.33
C THR A 233 -10.33 5.78 26.47
N ASP A 234 -9.24 5.03 26.24
CA ASP A 234 -8.20 4.77 27.24
C ASP A 234 -7.43 6.04 27.64
N GLN A 235 -7.17 6.94 26.69
CA GLN A 235 -6.39 8.16 26.94
C GLN A 235 -7.20 9.28 27.60
N GLY A 236 -8.46 9.04 27.96
CA GLY A 236 -9.30 10.07 28.54
C GLY A 236 -9.56 11.25 27.59
N SER A 237 -9.34 11.05 26.27
CA SER A 237 -9.98 11.87 25.25
C SER A 237 -11.47 11.54 25.30
N SER A 238 -12.15 12.07 26.33
CA SER A 238 -13.53 12.47 26.14
C SER A 238 -13.48 13.44 24.98
N SER A 239 -13.88 12.99 23.80
CA SER A 239 -14.29 13.88 22.73
C SER A 239 -15.13 14.97 23.41
N ASP A 240 -14.61 16.20 23.48
CA ASP A 240 -15.34 17.30 24.06
C ASP A 240 -16.71 17.33 23.38
N ALA A 241 -17.76 17.75 24.09
CA ALA A 241 -19.10 17.81 23.54
C ALA A 241 -19.19 18.60 22.19
N SER A 242 -18.16 19.36 21.84
CA SER A 242 -17.94 19.98 20.52
C SER A 242 -17.62 18.99 19.40
N ASP A 243 -16.75 17.99 19.62
CA ASP A 243 -16.46 16.93 18.64
C ASP A 243 -17.71 16.07 18.40
N PHE A 244 -18.55 15.95 19.43
CA PHE A 244 -19.85 15.28 19.30
C PHE A 244 -20.83 16.07 18.45
N GLU A 245 -20.87 17.41 18.50
CA GLU A 245 -21.75 18.21 17.62
C GLU A 245 -21.24 18.19 16.16
N ASP A 246 -19.94 18.24 15.91
CA ASP A 246 -19.38 18.12 14.55
C ASP A 246 -19.53 16.69 14.00
N ALA A 247 -19.32 15.67 14.83
CA ALA A 247 -19.61 14.28 14.48
C ALA A 247 -21.12 14.06 14.30
N LYS A 248 -22.00 14.68 15.09
CA LYS A 248 -23.46 14.58 14.97
C LYS A 248 -23.99 15.28 13.72
N ILE A 249 -23.41 16.41 13.30
CA ILE A 249 -23.76 17.08 12.03
C ILE A 249 -23.31 16.23 10.83
N THR A 250 -22.16 15.55 10.94
CA THR A 250 -21.63 14.66 9.89
C THR A 250 -22.37 13.31 9.86
N HIS A 251 -22.68 12.72 11.02
CA HIS A 251 -23.34 11.42 11.17
C HIS A 251 -24.87 11.47 11.02
N GLN A 252 -25.55 12.56 11.39
CA GLN A 252 -27.00 12.71 11.16
C GLN A 252 -27.35 12.92 9.67
N ARG A 253 -26.38 13.32 8.84
CA ARG A 253 -26.64 13.60 7.41
C ARG A 253 -26.38 12.43 6.46
N LEU A 254 -25.79 11.32 6.90
CA LEU A 254 -25.40 10.25 5.98
C LEU A 254 -25.45 8.83 6.55
N ILE A 255 -26.38 8.49 7.46
CA ILE A 255 -26.66 7.05 7.65
C ILE A 255 -27.31 6.54 6.36
N PRO A 256 -26.65 5.64 5.60
CA PRO A 256 -27.23 5.07 4.39
C PRO A 256 -28.58 4.44 4.72
N GLN A 257 -29.63 4.80 3.97
CA GLN A 257 -30.96 4.23 4.19
C GLN A 257 -30.94 2.70 4.12
N GLY A 258 -30.07 2.13 3.26
CA GLY A 258 -29.85 0.68 3.16
C GLY A 258 -29.30 0.07 4.44
N THR A 259 -28.30 0.69 5.05
CA THR A 259 -27.70 0.23 6.32
C THR A 259 -28.69 0.33 7.48
N ALA A 260 -29.43 1.44 7.58
CA ALA A 260 -30.45 1.59 8.63
C ALA A 260 -31.57 0.54 8.49
N ALA A 261 -32.04 0.29 7.26
CA ALA A 261 -33.04 -0.74 6.99
C ALA A 261 -32.52 -2.14 7.35
N PHE A 262 -31.27 -2.43 7.00
CA PHE A 262 -30.61 -3.69 7.34
C PHE A 262 -30.51 -3.89 8.86
N VAL A 263 -30.06 -2.88 9.62
CA VAL A 263 -29.98 -2.98 11.08
C VAL A 263 -31.36 -3.23 11.68
N LYS A 264 -32.42 -2.56 11.17
CA LYS A 264 -33.80 -2.80 11.61
C LYS A 264 -34.25 -4.23 11.36
N GLU A 265 -33.94 -4.81 10.19
CA GLU A 265 -34.23 -6.20 9.88
C GLU A 265 -33.50 -7.14 10.85
N MET A 266 -32.21 -6.90 11.07
CA MET A 266 -31.36 -7.69 11.98
C MET A 266 -31.84 -7.66 13.43
N LEU A 267 -32.37 -6.54 13.92
CA LEU A 267 -32.95 -6.43 15.26
C LEU A 267 -34.24 -7.27 15.41
N GLY A 268 -34.95 -7.54 14.32
CA GLY A 268 -36.12 -8.41 14.26
C GLY A 268 -35.80 -9.91 14.19
N VAL A 269 -34.58 -10.28 13.82
CA VAL A 269 -34.15 -11.70 13.73
C VAL A 269 -33.76 -12.22 15.11
N SER A 270 -34.54 -13.17 15.63
CA SER A 270 -34.34 -13.73 16.98
C SER A 270 -33.16 -14.71 17.09
N SER A 271 -32.85 -15.45 16.02
CA SER A 271 -31.78 -16.45 16.04
C SER A 271 -30.40 -15.84 15.75
N LYS A 272 -29.42 -16.12 16.62
CA LYS A 272 -28.02 -15.68 16.46
C LYS A 272 -27.36 -16.24 15.20
N GLU A 273 -27.56 -17.52 14.91
CA GLU A 273 -27.00 -18.17 13.71
C GLU A 273 -27.56 -17.57 12.42
N LYS A 274 -28.88 -17.31 12.38
CA LYS A 274 -29.52 -16.66 11.24
C LYS A 274 -29.00 -15.23 11.04
N ARG A 275 -28.78 -14.48 12.13
CA ARG A 275 -28.16 -13.15 12.09
C ARG A 275 -26.76 -13.23 11.50
N GLN A 276 -25.90 -14.12 12.00
CA GLN A 276 -24.53 -14.27 11.50
C GLN A 276 -24.49 -14.68 10.02
N ALA A 277 -25.35 -15.60 9.60
CA ALA A 277 -25.44 -16.00 8.19
C ALA A 277 -25.92 -14.85 7.29
N LEU A 278 -26.94 -14.09 7.74
CA LEU A 278 -27.44 -12.93 7.00
C LEU A 278 -26.41 -11.81 6.92
N LEU A 279 -25.66 -11.58 8.00
CA LEU A 279 -24.56 -10.62 8.06
C LEU A 279 -23.44 -10.99 7.10
N LYS A 280 -22.97 -12.25 7.14
CA LYS A 280 -21.94 -12.75 6.22
C LYS A 280 -22.37 -12.58 4.77
N LYS A 281 -23.59 -13.06 4.43
CA LYS A 281 -24.16 -12.92 3.09
C LYS A 281 -24.22 -11.46 2.64
N THR A 282 -24.64 -10.57 3.54
CA THR A 282 -24.80 -9.15 3.24
C THR A 282 -23.46 -8.45 2.98
N LEU A 283 -22.41 -8.81 3.72
CA LEU A 283 -21.07 -8.27 3.51
C LEU A 283 -20.40 -8.84 2.25
N ASP A 284 -20.79 -10.05 1.82
CA ASP A 284 -20.29 -10.71 0.61
C ASP A 284 -20.98 -10.28 -0.67
N GLU A 285 -22.32 -10.24 -0.66
CA GLU A 285 -23.15 -10.09 -1.85
C GLU A 285 -23.92 -8.75 -1.88
N GLY A 286 -23.87 -7.98 -0.78
CA GLY A 286 -24.69 -6.80 -0.56
C GLY A 286 -26.06 -7.11 0.07
N PHE A 287 -26.71 -6.09 0.63
CA PHE A 287 -28.05 -6.21 1.21
C PHE A 287 -29.13 -6.00 0.16
N GLN A 288 -30.17 -6.84 0.19
CA GLN A 288 -31.41 -6.63 -0.57
C GLN A 288 -32.57 -6.54 0.42
N ASP A 289 -33.20 -5.37 0.49
CA ASP A 289 -34.39 -5.17 1.30
C ASP A 289 -35.52 -6.07 0.78
N SER A 290 -35.86 -7.09 1.58
CA SER A 290 -36.88 -8.09 1.27
C SER A 290 -38.28 -7.48 1.04
N THR A 291 -38.50 -6.23 1.47
CA THR A 291 -39.78 -5.53 1.33
C THR A 291 -39.92 -4.74 0.03
N LYS A 292 -38.86 -4.61 -0.79
CA LYS A 292 -38.88 -3.82 -2.04
C LYS A 292 -38.41 -4.66 -3.25
N VAL A 293 -39.37 -5.25 -3.96
CA VAL A 293 -39.19 -6.16 -5.12
C VAL A 293 -38.58 -5.48 -6.38
N LYS A 294 -38.42 -4.16 -6.42
CA LYS A 294 -37.78 -3.46 -7.54
C LYS A 294 -36.67 -2.58 -7.00
N ARG A 295 -35.41 -2.86 -7.40
CA ARG A 295 -34.27 -1.97 -7.18
C ARG A 295 -34.65 -0.56 -7.67
N PRO A 296 -34.81 0.46 -6.80
CA PRO A 296 -34.49 1.80 -7.24
C PRO A 296 -33.00 1.78 -7.59
N ARG A 297 -32.64 2.31 -8.76
CA ARG A 297 -31.23 2.54 -9.10
C ARG A 297 -30.63 3.37 -7.95
N GLY A 298 -29.65 2.84 -7.23
CA GLY A 298 -28.96 3.54 -6.13
C GLY A 298 -29.24 3.07 -4.70
N THR A 299 -29.79 1.88 -4.44
CA THR A 299 -29.75 1.32 -3.07
C THR A 299 -28.31 0.92 -2.73
N GLU A 300 -27.65 1.76 -1.94
CA GLU A 300 -26.28 1.57 -1.45
C GLU A 300 -26.12 0.18 -0.80
N ALA A 301 -25.11 -0.57 -1.24
CA ALA A 301 -24.76 -1.83 -0.60
C ALA A 301 -24.35 -1.56 0.86
N VAL A 302 -24.72 -2.46 1.77
CA VAL A 302 -24.27 -2.38 3.16
C VAL A 302 -22.78 -2.67 3.19
N ARG A 303 -21.99 -1.65 3.54
CA ARG A 303 -20.54 -1.73 3.66
C ARG A 303 -20.12 -1.84 5.14
N PRO A 304 -19.04 -2.58 5.46
CA PRO A 304 -18.67 -2.88 6.84
C PRO A 304 -18.31 -1.64 7.67
N GLY A 305 -17.58 -0.69 7.09
CA GLY A 305 -17.21 0.58 7.68
C GLY A 305 -18.43 1.40 8.04
N ARG A 306 -19.29 1.70 7.06
CA ARG A 306 -20.59 2.37 7.27
C ARG A 306 -21.51 1.65 8.25
N LEU A 307 -21.54 0.30 8.25
CA LEU A 307 -22.33 -0.50 9.18
C LEU A 307 -21.87 -0.31 10.63
N LEU A 308 -20.57 -0.46 10.89
CA LEU A 308 -19.99 -0.27 12.22
C LEU A 308 -20.19 1.17 12.73
N THR A 309 -20.04 2.18 11.86
CA THR A 309 -20.36 3.58 12.19
C THR A 309 -21.83 3.74 12.59
N CYS A 310 -22.76 3.13 11.84
CA CYS A 310 -24.19 3.17 12.13
C CYS A 310 -24.53 2.48 13.46
N LEU A 311 -23.97 1.30 13.72
CA LEU A 311 -24.17 0.57 14.97
C LEU A 311 -23.64 1.38 16.17
N GLY A 312 -22.43 1.93 16.06
CA GLY A 312 -21.81 2.75 17.11
C GLY A 312 -22.57 4.05 17.37
N GLY A 313 -23.11 4.69 16.32
CA GLY A 313 -23.97 5.86 16.44
C GLY A 313 -25.27 5.56 17.18
N MET A 314 -25.98 4.50 16.77
CA MET A 314 -27.22 4.06 17.42
C MET A 314 -26.99 3.67 18.89
N GLN A 315 -25.89 2.98 19.21
CA GLN A 315 -25.54 2.65 20.60
C GLN A 315 -25.34 3.90 21.46
N ARG A 316 -24.58 4.89 20.96
CA ARG A 316 -24.33 6.15 21.67
C ARG A 316 -25.61 6.95 21.88
N GLU A 317 -26.46 7.06 20.85
CA GLU A 317 -27.73 7.77 20.96
C GLU A 317 -28.70 7.10 21.95
N LEU A 318 -28.85 5.77 21.89
CA LEU A 318 -29.73 5.03 22.80
C LEU A 318 -29.21 5.05 24.25
N ALA A 319 -27.90 5.04 24.45
CA ALA A 319 -27.29 5.17 25.78
C ALA A 319 -27.48 6.59 26.35
N ALA A 320 -27.33 7.63 25.52
CA ALA A 320 -27.51 9.02 25.93
C ALA A 320 -28.96 9.34 26.35
N GLN A 321 -29.94 8.60 25.84
CA GLN A 321 -31.36 8.74 26.25
C GLN A 321 -31.64 8.24 27.67
N GLY A 322 -30.76 7.43 28.27
CA GLY A 322 -30.87 6.99 29.66
C GLY A 322 -32.15 6.22 30.02
N ASN A 323 -32.78 5.56 29.03
CA ASN A 323 -34.02 4.80 29.23
C ASN A 323 -33.72 3.31 29.41
N ASP A 324 -34.08 2.74 30.56
CA ASP A 324 -33.86 1.31 30.88
C ASP A 324 -34.50 0.35 29.86
N ASN A 325 -35.54 0.79 29.15
CA ASN A 325 -36.17 0.00 28.08
C ASN A 325 -35.26 -0.19 26.85
N ASN A 326 -34.18 0.57 26.73
CA ASN A 326 -33.21 0.47 25.62
C ASN A 326 -32.17 -0.63 25.87
N GLU A 327 -32.00 -1.09 27.10
CA GLU A 327 -31.02 -2.13 27.48
C GLU A 327 -31.05 -3.39 26.59
N PRO A 328 -32.21 -4.01 26.27
CA PRO A 328 -32.22 -5.17 25.38
C PRO A 328 -31.82 -4.84 23.94
N VAL A 329 -32.06 -3.61 23.49
CA VAL A 329 -31.68 -3.15 22.14
C VAL A 329 -30.18 -2.86 22.10
N LEU A 330 -29.62 -2.23 23.13
CA LEU A 330 -28.19 -1.97 23.27
C LEU A 330 -27.38 -3.27 23.22
N LYS A 331 -27.78 -4.29 24.00
CA LYS A 331 -27.16 -5.62 23.96
C LYS A 331 -27.20 -6.25 22.57
N ARG A 332 -28.33 -6.14 21.87
CA ARG A 332 -28.45 -6.66 20.50
C ARG A 332 -27.54 -5.92 19.52
N LEU A 333 -27.43 -4.60 19.61
CA LEU A 333 -26.53 -3.81 18.78
C LEU A 333 -25.07 -4.16 19.06
N GLU A 334 -24.72 -4.42 20.31
CA GLU A 334 -23.38 -4.87 20.70
C GLU A 334 -23.06 -6.25 20.14
N GLU A 335 -23.98 -7.21 20.26
CA GLU A 335 -23.84 -8.53 19.62
C GLU A 335 -23.62 -8.43 18.11
N LEU A 336 -24.34 -7.53 17.44
CA LEU A 336 -24.20 -7.30 15.99
C LEU A 336 -22.84 -6.69 15.64
N ARG A 337 -22.37 -5.72 16.44
CA ARG A 337 -21.05 -5.12 16.28
C ARG A 337 -19.96 -6.19 16.44
N LEU A 338 -20.00 -6.96 17.52
CA LEU A 338 -19.04 -8.05 17.78
C LEU A 338 -19.05 -9.10 16.67
N ALA A 339 -20.23 -9.51 16.20
CA ALA A 339 -20.35 -10.45 15.09
C ALA A 339 -19.75 -9.89 13.78
N THR A 340 -19.92 -8.58 13.53
CA THR A 340 -19.32 -7.90 12.37
C THR A 340 -17.80 -7.93 12.48
N LEU A 341 -17.24 -7.57 13.65
CA LEU A 341 -15.80 -7.60 13.88
C LEU A 341 -15.21 -9.00 13.72
N GLN A 342 -15.88 -10.04 14.21
CA GLN A 342 -15.45 -11.43 14.03
C GLN A 342 -15.36 -11.83 12.55
N LEU A 343 -16.35 -11.44 11.74
CA LEU A 343 -16.33 -11.69 10.29
C LEU A 343 -15.23 -10.90 9.58
N LEU A 344 -14.96 -9.66 10.03
CA LEU A 344 -13.87 -8.86 9.48
C LEU A 344 -12.50 -9.44 9.84
N THR A 345 -12.31 -9.95 11.06
CA THR A 345 -11.07 -10.65 11.45
C THR A 345 -10.84 -11.88 10.59
N ALA A 346 -11.89 -12.68 10.35
CA ALA A 346 -11.81 -13.80 9.43
C ALA A 346 -11.42 -13.32 8.02
N THR A 347 -12.09 -12.29 7.49
CA THR A 347 -11.80 -11.75 6.15
C THR A 347 -10.38 -11.15 6.04
N ALA A 348 -9.87 -10.55 7.11
CA ALA A 348 -8.58 -9.86 7.12
C ALA A 348 -7.38 -10.82 7.14
N TYR A 349 -7.54 -12.01 7.73
CA TYR A 349 -6.43 -12.91 8.07
C TYR A 349 -6.63 -14.38 7.65
N GLU A 350 -7.82 -14.79 7.21
CA GLU A 350 -7.99 -16.09 6.54
C GLU A 350 -7.42 -15.97 5.11
N SER A 351 -6.32 -16.68 4.87
CA SER A 351 -5.68 -16.85 3.56
C SER A 351 -6.19 -18.10 2.88
#